data_AF-A0A382ZH72-F1
#
_entry.id   AF-A0A382ZH72-F1
#
_cell.length_a   1.000
_cell.length_b   1.000
_cell.length_c   1.000
_cell.angle_alpha   90.00
_cell.angle_beta   90.00
_cell.angle_gamma   90.00
#
_symmetry.space_group_name_H-M   'P 1'
#
loop_
_entity.id
_entity.type
_entity.pdbx_description
1 polymer ?
#
loop_
_entity_poly.entity_id
_entity_poly.type
_entity_poly.pdbx_seq_one_letter_code
_entity_poly.pdbx_strand_id
1 'polypeptide(L)'
;SDPDGNFSATKPWFWEDCGQDGLCSGHNSPISDIDGDFTHDEDIGENDGIWNHDEKTTDNFGAIGSRVFFRNSERQYKISPRIGVSHVITDEATFTFNYGYYHQTPVYEHIYLNTNRQEDPVDLIQESEGNIGNATMVASRTQSYEFAFNVQFNRHWAFTVSGWVKDMDQLSSATTFRSMLGEYSVAANADYGTAKGIDIDLENQGQLINTTLQYSFSIAKGNGEYDKAAFGNQYVDAPTQEYTMPYDRPHDLTVSI
;
A
#
# COMPACT_ATOMS: atom_id res chain seq x y z
N SER A 1 15.82 -4.40 11.62
CA SER A 1 15.56 -4.23 13.05
C SER A 1 16.90 -4.05 13.72
N ASP A 2 17.14 -2.98 14.44
CA ASP A 2 18.35 -2.99 15.27
C ASP A 2 18.18 -4.02 16.43
N PRO A 3 19.28 -4.36 17.12
CA PRO A 3 19.27 -5.25 18.28
C PRO A 3 18.43 -4.73 19.46
N ASP A 4 18.21 -3.41 19.53
CA ASP A 4 17.40 -2.75 20.56
C ASP A 4 15.90 -2.80 20.26
N GLY A 5 15.50 -3.38 19.13
CA GLY A 5 14.10 -3.47 18.70
C GLY A 5 13.57 -2.16 18.11
N ASN A 6 14.44 -1.27 17.64
CA ASN A 6 14.06 -0.17 16.77
C ASN A 6 13.90 -0.70 15.34
N PHE A 7 12.76 -0.34 14.74
CA PHE A 7 12.38 -0.83 13.43
C PHE A 7 12.07 0.35 12.53
N SER A 8 12.67 0.38 11.34
CA SER A 8 12.21 1.23 10.26
C SER A 8 11.58 0.34 9.18
N ALA A 9 10.33 0.65 8.82
CA ALA A 9 9.62 -0.04 7.74
C ALA A 9 10.08 0.41 6.35
N THR A 10 10.92 1.45 6.29
CA THR A 10 11.29 2.15 5.07
C THR A 10 12.79 2.31 4.88
N LYS A 11 13.58 2.00 5.90
CA LYS A 11 15.04 2.00 5.84
C LYS A 11 15.56 0.70 6.47
N PRO A 12 16.45 -0.04 5.79
CA PRO A 12 17.17 -1.15 6.39
C PRO A 12 18.10 -0.63 7.49
N TRP A 13 18.33 -1.48 8.48
CA TRP A 13 19.41 -1.30 9.44
C TRP A 13 20.57 -2.18 9.02
N PHE A 14 21.77 -1.67 9.21
CA PHE A 14 23.02 -2.31 8.89
C PHE A 14 23.78 -2.61 10.17
N TRP A 15 24.57 -3.68 10.18
CA TRP A 15 25.60 -3.90 11.19
C TRP A 15 26.91 -4.28 10.53
N GLU A 16 28.00 -3.89 11.17
CA GLU A 16 29.37 -4.24 10.78
C GLU A 16 29.74 -5.53 11.50
N ASP A 17 30.07 -6.58 10.73
CA ASP A 17 30.39 -7.94 11.20
C ASP A 17 31.83 -8.00 11.74
N CYS A 18 32.08 -7.21 12.79
CA CYS A 18 33.37 -7.06 13.46
C CYS A 18 33.46 -8.02 14.64
N GLY A 19 34.57 -8.72 14.83
CA GLY A 19 34.67 -9.62 15.96
C GLY A 19 34.89 -8.90 17.30
N GLN A 20 35.42 -9.66 18.26
CA GLN A 20 35.45 -9.29 19.68
C GLN A 20 36.07 -7.92 20.00
N ASP A 21 37.03 -7.46 19.22
CA ASP A 21 37.70 -6.18 19.42
C ASP A 21 36.94 -4.96 18.85
N GLY A 22 35.86 -5.19 18.10
CA GLY A 22 35.02 -4.16 17.46
C GLY A 22 35.71 -3.43 16.30
N LEU A 23 36.79 -4.00 15.75
CA LEU A 23 37.53 -3.50 14.60
C LEU A 23 37.27 -4.43 13.41
N CYS A 24 36.79 -3.87 12.30
CA CYS A 24 36.66 -4.58 11.03
C CYS A 24 37.78 -4.16 10.08
N SER A 25 37.99 -4.93 9.01
CA SER A 25 38.87 -4.60 7.87
C SER A 25 38.73 -3.14 7.36
N GLY A 26 37.54 -2.53 7.45
CA GLY A 26 37.28 -1.14 7.05
C GLY A 26 37.73 -0.04 8.03
N HIS A 27 38.06 -0.36 9.28
CA HIS A 27 38.40 0.62 10.32
C HIS A 27 39.86 1.08 10.31
N ASN A 28 40.74 0.40 9.56
CA ASN A 28 42.15 0.74 9.36
C ASN A 28 42.86 1.14 10.67
N SER A 29 42.68 0.32 11.70
CA SER A 29 43.23 0.55 13.03
C SER A 29 44.53 -0.24 13.21
N PRO A 30 45.65 0.39 13.63
CA PRO A 30 46.89 -0.34 13.92
C PRO A 30 46.79 -1.34 15.08
N ILE A 31 45.67 -1.35 15.80
CA ILE A 31 45.43 -2.24 16.95
C ILE A 31 45.02 -3.64 16.50
N SER A 32 44.43 -3.77 15.31
CA SER A 32 44.02 -5.04 14.71
C SER A 32 45.12 -5.67 13.84
N ASP A 33 46.31 -5.07 13.76
CA ASP A 33 47.48 -5.60 13.05
C ASP A 33 48.37 -6.31 14.10
N ILE A 34 48.21 -7.62 14.22
CA ILE A 34 48.89 -8.46 15.22
C ILE A 34 50.24 -8.92 14.69
N ASP A 35 50.36 -9.17 13.39
CA ASP A 35 51.57 -9.70 12.77
C ASP A 35 52.56 -8.63 12.24
N GLY A 36 52.12 -7.37 12.18
CA GLY A 36 52.92 -6.20 11.83
C GLY A 36 53.08 -5.98 10.33
N ASP A 37 52.23 -6.56 9.50
CA ASP A 37 52.27 -6.44 8.04
C ASP A 37 51.53 -5.21 7.48
N PHE A 38 50.99 -4.36 8.37
CA PHE A 38 50.17 -3.19 8.06
C PHE A 38 48.81 -3.52 7.45
N THR A 39 48.33 -4.75 7.62
CA THR A 39 46.98 -5.17 7.27
C THR A 39 46.17 -5.54 8.51
N HIS A 40 44.87 -5.70 8.32
CA HIS A 40 43.95 -6.03 9.40
C HIS A 40 43.89 -7.56 9.54
N ASP A 41 44.20 -8.06 10.73
CA ASP A 41 44.07 -9.47 11.08
C ASP A 41 42.67 -9.75 11.62
N GLU A 42 41.99 -10.73 11.02
CA GLU A 42 40.65 -11.13 11.46
C GLU A 42 40.69 -11.74 12.87
N ASP A 43 39.75 -11.35 13.72
CA ASP A 43 39.62 -11.87 15.08
C ASP A 43 38.39 -12.79 15.27
N ILE A 44 38.14 -13.22 16.51
CA ILE A 44 37.08 -14.19 16.80
C ILE A 44 35.73 -13.53 16.62
N GLY A 45 34.92 -14.09 15.71
CA GLY A 45 33.57 -13.62 15.43
C GLY A 45 33.49 -12.70 14.22
N GLU A 46 34.62 -12.22 13.68
CA GLU A 46 34.62 -11.40 12.47
C GLU A 46 34.20 -12.19 11.24
N ASN A 47 33.42 -11.56 10.36
CA ASN A 47 32.94 -12.12 9.08
C ASN A 47 32.11 -13.42 9.23
N ASP A 48 31.60 -13.74 10.43
CA ASP A 48 30.89 -15.00 10.69
C ASP A 48 29.40 -14.93 10.33
N GLY A 49 28.87 -13.72 10.15
CA GLY A 49 27.48 -13.45 9.75
C GLY A 49 26.45 -13.63 10.85
N ILE A 50 26.88 -13.66 12.10
CA ILE A 50 26.07 -13.76 13.29
C ILE A 50 26.30 -12.49 14.12
N TRP A 51 25.26 -11.67 14.27
CA TRP A 51 25.39 -10.49 15.12
C TRP A 51 25.73 -10.89 16.57
N ASN A 52 26.92 -10.51 17.02
CA ASN A 52 27.49 -10.86 18.31
C ASN A 52 28.42 -9.73 18.83
N HIS A 53 29.12 -9.96 19.95
CA HIS A 53 30.21 -9.11 20.46
C HIS A 53 30.01 -7.57 20.50
N ASP A 54 28.77 -7.08 20.65
CA ASP A 54 28.41 -5.65 20.65
C ASP A 54 28.76 -4.90 19.35
N GLU A 55 28.65 -5.59 18.22
CA GLU A 55 28.87 -5.04 16.88
C GLU A 55 28.00 -3.81 16.58
N LYS A 56 28.62 -2.84 15.90
CA LYS A 56 28.02 -1.54 15.65
C LYS A 56 26.94 -1.62 14.60
N THR A 57 25.80 -0.99 14.90
CA THR A 57 24.69 -0.85 13.96
C THR A 57 24.57 0.57 13.44
N THR A 58 24.14 0.72 12.19
CA THR A 58 23.98 2.01 11.52
C THR A 58 22.82 1.96 10.53
N ASP A 59 22.18 3.10 10.27
CA ASP A 59 21.15 3.26 9.25
C ASP A 59 21.70 3.91 7.97
N ASN A 60 23.03 4.08 7.88
CA ASN A 60 23.71 4.72 6.76
C ASN A 60 24.04 3.72 5.64
N PHE A 61 23.56 4.01 4.42
CA PHE A 61 23.72 3.23 3.18
C PHE A 61 25.15 3.20 2.58
N GLY A 62 26.18 3.26 3.41
CA GLY A 62 27.58 3.23 2.99
C GLY A 62 28.52 2.64 4.04
N ALA A 63 27.96 1.92 5.01
CA ALA A 63 28.74 1.19 6.01
C ALA A 63 29.52 0.06 5.34
N ILE A 64 30.83 0.00 5.58
CA ILE A 64 31.74 -0.94 4.93
C ILE A 64 31.53 -2.33 5.57
N GLY A 65 31.37 -3.38 4.75
CA GLY A 65 31.12 -4.74 5.26
C GLY A 65 29.76 -4.91 5.93
N SER A 66 28.79 -4.04 5.62
CA SER A 66 27.51 -4.04 6.31
C SER A 66 26.60 -5.20 5.92
N ARG A 67 26.05 -5.88 6.92
CA ARG A 67 24.97 -6.86 6.78
C ARG A 67 23.64 -6.24 7.16
N VAL A 68 22.55 -6.68 6.52
CA VAL A 68 21.22 -6.09 6.69
C VAL A 68 20.42 -6.82 7.77
N PHE A 69 19.77 -6.06 8.65
CA PHE A 69 18.78 -6.59 9.57
C PHE A 69 17.34 -6.45 9.04
N PHE A 70 16.70 -7.58 8.77
CA PHE A 70 15.26 -7.63 8.48
C PHE A 70 14.44 -7.88 9.74
N ARG A 71 13.30 -7.17 9.86
CA ARG A 71 12.27 -7.50 10.85
C ARG A 71 11.33 -8.53 10.26
N ASN A 72 10.99 -9.56 11.03
CA ASN A 72 9.89 -10.46 10.67
C ASN A 72 8.56 -9.69 10.65
N SER A 73 7.74 -9.94 9.63
CA SER A 73 6.40 -9.35 9.53
C SER A 73 5.49 -9.90 10.64
N GLU A 74 4.71 -9.02 11.25
CA GLU A 74 3.73 -9.40 12.26
C GLU A 74 2.45 -9.93 11.62
N ARG A 75 1.80 -10.87 12.33
CA ARG A 75 0.56 -11.46 11.87
C ARG A 75 -0.59 -10.46 12.03
N GLN A 76 -1.20 -10.08 10.92
CA GLN A 76 -2.32 -9.14 10.90
C GLN A 76 -3.66 -9.85 10.74
N TYR A 77 -4.66 -9.43 11.52
CA TYR A 77 -6.02 -9.91 11.43
C TYR A 77 -6.98 -8.75 11.21
N LYS A 78 -7.89 -8.90 10.25
CA LYS A 78 -8.89 -7.88 9.89
C LYS A 78 -10.26 -8.55 9.78
N ILE A 79 -11.30 -7.87 10.26
CA ILE A 79 -12.68 -8.35 10.20
C ILE A 79 -13.48 -7.43 9.28
N SER A 80 -14.21 -8.01 8.35
CA SER A 80 -14.97 -7.31 7.31
C SER A 80 -16.48 -7.49 7.53
N PRO A 81 -17.09 -6.84 8.54
CA PRO A 81 -18.52 -6.95 8.78
C PRO A 81 -19.34 -6.36 7.64
N ARG A 82 -20.52 -6.93 7.40
CA ARG A 82 -21.51 -6.43 6.44
C ARG A 82 -22.88 -6.51 7.08
N ILE A 83 -23.60 -5.39 7.06
CA ILE A 83 -24.93 -5.26 7.63
C ILE A 83 -25.83 -4.70 6.53
N GLY A 84 -26.89 -5.42 6.22
CA GLY A 84 -27.92 -4.98 5.30
C GLY A 84 -29.26 -4.94 6.02
N VAL A 85 -30.04 -3.90 5.78
CA VAL A 85 -31.42 -3.76 6.22
C VAL A 85 -32.29 -3.58 4.98
N SER A 86 -33.34 -4.39 4.86
CA SER A 86 -34.36 -4.22 3.84
C SER A 86 -35.72 -4.09 4.51
N HIS A 87 -36.48 -3.08 4.11
CA HIS A 87 -37.80 -2.81 4.63
C HIS A 87 -38.77 -2.54 3.49
N VAL A 88 -39.85 -3.31 3.45
CA VAL A 88 -40.97 -3.10 2.54
C VAL A 88 -41.84 -2.00 3.14
N ILE A 89 -41.95 -0.86 2.46
CA ILE A 89 -42.73 0.30 2.91
C ILE A 89 -44.19 0.14 2.49
N THR A 90 -44.42 -0.29 1.24
CA THR A 90 -45.74 -0.63 0.68
C THR A 90 -45.61 -1.88 -0.19
N ASP A 91 -46.73 -2.44 -0.65
CA ASP A 91 -46.74 -3.61 -1.53
C ASP A 91 -45.89 -3.40 -2.82
N GLU A 92 -45.73 -2.14 -3.22
CA GLU A 92 -44.97 -1.73 -4.39
C GLU A 92 -43.69 -0.93 -4.09
N ALA A 93 -43.31 -0.71 -2.83
CA ALA A 93 -42.13 0.10 -2.48
C ALA A 93 -41.24 -0.60 -1.45
N THR A 94 -39.95 -0.73 -1.79
CA THR A 94 -38.93 -1.36 -0.92
C THR A 94 -37.74 -0.43 -0.75
N PHE A 95 -37.33 -0.24 0.51
CA PHE A 95 -36.11 0.44 0.88
C PHE A 95 -35.05 -0.58 1.30
N THR A 96 -33.84 -0.45 0.77
CA THR A 96 -32.68 -1.23 1.16
C THR A 96 -31.55 -0.31 1.58
N PHE A 97 -30.89 -0.63 2.67
CA PHE A 97 -29.68 0.04 3.14
C PHE A 97 -28.61 -1.01 3.41
N ASN A 98 -27.40 -0.77 2.93
CA ASN A 98 -26.26 -1.63 3.14
C ASN A 98 -25.09 -0.81 3.70
N TYR A 99 -24.47 -1.34 4.74
CA TYR A 99 -23.20 -0.88 5.26
C TYR A 99 -22.21 -2.04 5.28
N GLY A 100 -21.04 -1.84 4.70
CA GLY A 100 -20.02 -2.87 4.63
C GLY A 100 -18.64 -2.31 4.84
N TYR A 101 -17.83 -3.07 5.56
CA TYR A 101 -16.42 -2.81 5.76
C TYR A 101 -15.63 -3.90 5.03
N TYR A 102 -14.78 -3.49 4.09
CA TYR A 102 -14.05 -4.37 3.20
C TYR A 102 -12.56 -4.19 3.40
N HIS A 103 -11.83 -5.30 3.35
CA HIS A 103 -10.38 -5.29 3.32
C HIS A 103 -9.90 -6.04 2.10
N GLN A 104 -8.90 -5.48 1.43
CA GLN A 104 -8.21 -6.13 0.33
C GLN A 104 -6.74 -6.30 0.70
N THR A 105 -6.25 -7.53 0.61
CA THR A 105 -4.85 -7.82 0.88
C THR A 105 -3.97 -7.18 -0.21
N PRO A 106 -2.77 -6.68 0.14
CA PRO A 106 -1.84 -6.17 -0.85
C PRO A 106 -1.50 -7.24 -1.88
N VAL A 107 -1.20 -6.82 -3.10
CA VAL A 107 -0.78 -7.71 -4.18
C VAL A 107 0.59 -8.31 -3.83
N TYR A 108 0.81 -9.58 -4.16
CA TYR A 108 2.07 -10.30 -3.90
C TYR A 108 3.30 -9.54 -4.39
N GLU A 109 3.22 -8.87 -5.54
CA GLU A 109 4.29 -8.04 -6.08
C GLU A 109 4.73 -6.96 -5.09
N HIS A 110 3.79 -6.19 -4.53
CA HIS A 110 4.11 -5.12 -3.57
C HIS A 110 4.71 -5.66 -2.26
N ILE A 111 4.60 -6.96 -1.97
CA ILE A 111 5.18 -7.60 -0.78
C ILE A 111 6.56 -8.18 -1.08
N TYR A 112 6.71 -8.89 -2.20
CA TYR A 112 7.87 -9.74 -2.49
C TYR A 112 8.83 -9.18 -3.55
N LEU A 113 8.50 -8.06 -4.19
CA LEU A 113 9.34 -7.45 -5.22
C LEU A 113 10.76 -7.20 -4.69
N ASN A 114 11.75 -7.72 -5.41
CA ASN A 114 13.19 -7.59 -5.14
C ASN A 114 13.62 -7.91 -3.70
N THR A 115 12.84 -8.75 -2.98
CA THR A 115 13.16 -9.12 -1.59
C THR A 115 14.53 -9.78 -1.46
N ASN A 116 14.93 -10.58 -2.44
CA ASN A 116 16.22 -11.28 -2.48
C ASN A 116 17.42 -10.35 -2.73
N ARG A 117 17.19 -9.13 -3.24
CA ARG A 117 18.25 -8.15 -3.52
C ARG A 117 18.41 -7.13 -2.40
N GLN A 118 17.56 -7.16 -1.37
CA GLN A 118 17.64 -6.22 -0.25
C GLN A 118 18.91 -6.39 0.61
N GLU A 119 19.56 -7.55 0.53
CA GLU A 119 20.84 -7.80 1.22
C GLU A 119 22.01 -7.05 0.56
N ASP A 120 21.90 -6.70 -0.73
CA ASP A 120 22.90 -5.92 -1.45
C ASP A 120 22.28 -4.61 -2.00
N PRO A 121 22.50 -3.47 -1.31
CA PRO A 121 21.92 -2.20 -1.71
C PRO A 121 22.49 -1.66 -3.03
N VAL A 122 23.69 -2.07 -3.45
CA VAL A 122 24.29 -1.65 -4.72
C VAL A 122 23.55 -2.32 -5.87
N ASP A 123 23.39 -3.64 -5.76
CA ASP A 123 22.67 -4.47 -6.73
C ASP A 123 21.19 -4.09 -6.82
N LEU A 124 20.55 -3.76 -5.70
CA LEU A 124 19.15 -3.34 -5.68
C LEU A 124 18.93 -2.01 -6.41
N ILE A 125 19.78 -1.02 -6.19
CA ILE A 125 19.59 0.32 -6.76
C ILE A 125 20.03 0.36 -8.22
N GLN A 126 21.14 -0.29 -8.58
CA GLN A 126 21.70 -0.19 -9.92
C GLN A 126 21.05 -1.15 -10.94
N GLU A 127 20.63 -2.36 -10.54
CA GLU A 127 20.08 -3.33 -11.49
C GLU A 127 18.55 -3.47 -11.44
N SER A 128 17.88 -3.06 -10.34
CA SER A 128 16.44 -3.27 -10.15
C SER A 128 15.59 -2.00 -10.19
N GLU A 129 16.16 -0.90 -10.69
CA GLU A 129 15.54 0.44 -10.72
C GLU A 129 15.11 0.94 -9.32
N GLY A 130 15.65 0.32 -8.25
CA GLY A 130 15.39 0.70 -6.86
C GLY A 130 14.00 0.37 -6.34
N ASN A 131 13.19 -0.48 -6.98
CA ASN A 131 11.85 -0.80 -6.51
C ASN A 131 11.86 -1.96 -5.49
N ILE A 132 11.30 -1.77 -4.31
CA ILE A 132 11.33 -2.73 -3.20
C ILE A 132 9.91 -3.00 -2.70
N GLY A 133 9.58 -4.28 -2.53
CA GLY A 133 8.37 -4.71 -1.83
C GLY A 133 8.45 -4.47 -0.32
N ASN A 134 7.31 -4.50 0.35
CA ASN A 134 7.21 -4.28 1.78
C ASN A 134 6.30 -5.32 2.44
N ALA A 135 6.91 -6.22 3.22
CA ALA A 135 6.20 -7.27 3.94
C ALA A 135 5.38 -6.79 5.14
N THR A 136 5.51 -5.52 5.54
CA THR A 136 4.75 -4.91 6.63
C THR A 136 3.48 -4.19 6.17
N MET A 137 3.21 -4.18 4.86
CA MET A 137 2.00 -3.55 4.31
C MET A 137 0.72 -4.10 4.94
N VAL A 138 -0.21 -3.19 5.21
CA VAL A 138 -1.53 -3.52 5.73
C VAL A 138 -2.52 -3.69 4.59
N ALA A 139 -3.57 -4.48 4.83
CA ALA A 139 -4.68 -4.58 3.89
C ALA A 139 -5.35 -3.22 3.69
N SER A 140 -5.60 -2.84 2.44
CA SER A 140 -6.37 -1.64 2.12
C SER A 140 -7.79 -1.79 2.63
N ARG A 141 -8.38 -0.68 3.03
CA ARG A 141 -9.69 -0.65 3.67
C ARG A 141 -10.66 0.14 2.82
N THR A 142 -11.90 -0.34 2.76
CA THR A 142 -13.00 0.35 2.09
C THR A 142 -14.26 0.27 2.94
N GLN A 143 -14.84 1.42 3.26
CA GLN A 143 -16.11 1.55 3.94
C GLN A 143 -17.16 1.93 2.92
N SER A 144 -18.18 1.10 2.73
CA SER A 144 -19.24 1.32 1.76
C SER A 144 -20.56 1.54 2.48
N TYR A 145 -21.22 2.64 2.14
CA TYR A 145 -22.58 2.95 2.51
C TYR A 145 -23.40 2.98 1.23
N GLU A 146 -24.52 2.27 1.20
CA GLU A 146 -25.40 2.22 0.05
C GLU A 146 -26.84 2.25 0.53
N PHE A 147 -27.68 2.98 -0.18
CA PHE A 147 -29.12 2.88 -0.04
C PHE A 147 -29.74 2.75 -1.42
N ALA A 148 -30.86 2.05 -1.51
CA ALA A 148 -31.69 2.01 -2.70
C ALA A 148 -33.16 2.07 -2.33
N PHE A 149 -33.91 2.77 -3.15
CA PHE A 149 -35.35 2.93 -3.06
C PHE A 149 -35.96 2.43 -4.36
N ASN A 150 -36.67 1.31 -4.27
CA ASN A 150 -37.29 0.64 -5.40
C ASN A 150 -38.79 0.87 -5.30
N VAL A 151 -39.41 1.44 -6.34
CA VAL A 151 -40.86 1.69 -6.41
C VAL A 151 -41.42 1.20 -7.72
N GLN A 152 -42.48 0.42 -7.63
CA GLN A 152 -43.32 0.08 -8.75
C GLN A 152 -44.56 1.00 -8.75
N PHE A 153 -44.73 1.82 -9.78
CA PHE A 153 -45.89 2.71 -9.86
C PHE A 153 -47.12 2.01 -10.46
N ASN A 154 -46.91 1.10 -11.41
CA ASN A 154 -47.95 0.29 -12.03
C ASN A 154 -47.35 -1.02 -12.57
N ARG A 155 -48.16 -1.87 -13.22
CA ARG A 155 -47.69 -3.16 -13.76
C ARG A 155 -46.65 -3.04 -14.88
N HIS A 156 -46.44 -1.84 -15.42
CA HIS A 156 -45.56 -1.57 -16.54
C HIS A 156 -44.38 -0.67 -16.16
N TRP A 157 -44.39 0.05 -15.04
CA TRP A 157 -43.36 1.02 -14.68
C TRP A 157 -42.75 0.73 -13.33
N ALA A 158 -41.43 0.60 -13.30
CA ALA A 158 -40.62 0.50 -12.10
C ALA A 158 -39.51 1.56 -12.12
N PHE A 159 -39.21 2.10 -10.94
CA PHE A 159 -38.22 3.14 -10.75
C PHE A 159 -37.37 2.80 -9.54
N THR A 160 -36.05 2.87 -9.71
CA THR A 160 -35.08 2.63 -8.67
C THR A 160 -34.15 3.82 -8.56
N VAL A 161 -33.95 4.30 -7.33
CA VAL A 161 -32.91 5.29 -7.02
C VAL A 161 -32.00 4.69 -6.00
N SER A 162 -30.73 4.57 -6.33
CA SER A 162 -29.68 4.19 -5.38
C SER A 162 -28.69 5.32 -5.19
N GLY A 163 -28.17 5.41 -3.97
CA GLY A 163 -27.06 6.29 -3.65
C GLY A 163 -26.02 5.51 -2.88
N TRP A 164 -24.76 5.75 -3.20
CA TRP A 164 -23.64 5.05 -2.58
C TRP A 164 -22.48 6.00 -2.29
N VAL A 165 -21.77 5.70 -1.21
CA VAL A 165 -20.55 6.39 -0.79
C VAL A 165 -19.55 5.33 -0.35
N LYS A 166 -18.34 5.43 -0.90
CA LYS A 166 -17.20 4.56 -0.61
C LYS A 166 -16.06 5.44 -0.13
N ASP A 167 -15.59 5.16 1.07
CA ASP A 167 -14.40 5.76 1.67
C ASP A 167 -13.29 4.72 1.67
N MET A 168 -12.17 5.04 1.03
CA MET A 168 -11.05 4.12 0.78
C MET A 168 -9.79 4.69 1.43
N ASP A 169 -9.11 3.87 2.20
CA ASP A 169 -7.89 4.27 2.88
C ASP A 169 -6.89 3.11 2.97
N GLN A 170 -5.65 3.45 3.33
CA GLN A 170 -4.54 2.51 3.34
C GLN A 170 -4.36 1.84 1.97
N LEU A 171 -4.65 2.58 0.88
CA LEU A 171 -4.43 2.10 -0.47
C LEU A 171 -2.93 1.90 -0.71
N SER A 172 -2.60 0.92 -1.54
CA SER A 172 -1.22 0.63 -1.92
C SER A 172 -0.62 1.79 -2.69
N SER A 173 0.57 2.19 -2.27
CA SER A 173 1.34 3.28 -2.84
C SER A 173 2.83 2.92 -2.73
N ALA A 174 3.71 3.85 -3.11
CA ALA A 174 5.14 3.72 -2.94
C ALA A 174 5.71 5.00 -2.35
N THR A 175 6.72 4.87 -1.49
CA THR A 175 7.48 6.00 -0.97
C THR A 175 8.90 5.93 -1.49
N THR A 176 9.32 6.96 -2.22
CA THR A 176 10.68 7.09 -2.73
C THR A 176 11.59 7.72 -1.70
N PHE A 177 12.73 7.06 -1.46
CA PHE A 177 13.82 7.50 -0.62
C PHE A 177 15.05 7.76 -1.47
N ARG A 178 15.87 8.72 -1.01
CA ARG A 178 17.14 9.04 -1.64
C ARG A 178 18.29 8.52 -0.80
N SER A 179 19.19 7.77 -1.42
CA SER A 179 20.45 7.33 -0.84
C SER A 179 21.64 7.95 -1.56
N MET A 180 22.86 7.67 -1.07
CA MET A 180 24.09 8.06 -1.73
C MET A 180 24.32 7.32 -3.07
N LEU A 181 23.73 6.12 -3.21
CA LEU A 181 23.86 5.26 -4.40
C LEU A 181 22.80 5.54 -5.48
N GLY A 182 21.73 6.23 -5.12
CA GLY A 182 20.59 6.51 -6.00
C GLY A 182 19.26 6.59 -5.25
N GLU A 183 18.18 6.77 -5.99
CA GLU A 183 16.82 6.74 -5.44
C GLU A 183 16.29 5.31 -5.44
N TYR A 184 15.54 4.95 -4.40
CA TYR A 184 14.86 3.68 -4.28
C TYR A 184 13.44 3.92 -3.75
N SER A 185 12.49 3.11 -4.18
CA SER A 185 11.08 3.24 -3.83
C SER A 185 10.61 1.99 -3.11
N VAL A 186 10.02 2.18 -1.93
CA VAL A 186 9.51 1.10 -1.10
C VAL A 186 7.98 1.12 -1.14
N ALA A 187 7.36 -0.03 -1.38
CA ALA A 187 5.91 -0.15 -1.31
C ALA A 187 5.40 0.24 0.09
N ALA A 188 4.33 1.02 0.16
CA ALA A 188 3.78 1.54 1.41
C ALA A 188 2.26 1.73 1.30
N ASN A 189 1.57 1.85 2.42
CA ASN A 189 0.17 2.27 2.43
C ASN A 189 0.13 3.77 2.72
N ALA A 190 -0.19 4.59 1.73
CA ALA A 190 -0.21 6.04 1.87
C ALA A 190 -1.44 6.69 1.22
N ASP A 191 -1.98 6.05 0.18
CA ASP A 191 -3.06 6.64 -0.60
C ASP A 191 -4.42 6.42 0.07
N TYR A 192 -5.33 7.36 -0.21
CA TYR A 192 -6.71 7.35 0.21
C TYR A 192 -7.56 8.03 -0.86
N GLY A 193 -8.85 7.74 -0.88
CA GLY A 193 -9.78 8.28 -1.84
C GLY A 193 -11.23 8.08 -1.44
N THR A 194 -12.09 8.92 -1.99
CA THR A 194 -13.54 8.85 -1.77
C THR A 194 -14.25 8.77 -3.11
N ALA A 195 -15.23 7.88 -3.21
CA ALA A 195 -16.08 7.75 -4.38
C ALA A 195 -17.53 7.78 -3.94
N LYS A 196 -18.35 8.59 -4.61
CA LYS A 196 -19.78 8.67 -4.31
C LYS A 196 -20.58 8.79 -5.58
N GLY A 197 -21.79 8.25 -5.58
CA GLY A 197 -22.65 8.31 -6.74
C GLY A 197 -24.12 8.14 -6.40
N ILE A 198 -24.93 8.46 -7.40
CA ILE A 198 -26.37 8.27 -7.42
C ILE A 198 -26.69 7.59 -8.75
N ASP A 199 -27.41 6.48 -8.68
CA ASP A 199 -27.90 5.77 -9.86
C ASP A 199 -29.42 5.83 -9.88
N ILE A 200 -29.96 6.01 -11.09
CA ILE A 200 -31.37 6.12 -11.35
C ILE A 200 -31.69 5.15 -12.48
N ASP A 201 -32.54 4.17 -12.19
CA ASP A 201 -33.05 3.21 -13.15
C ASP A 201 -34.54 3.41 -13.33
N LEU A 202 -34.98 3.44 -14.59
CA LEU A 202 -36.38 3.51 -14.97
C LEU A 202 -36.65 2.40 -15.99
N GLU A 203 -37.52 1.49 -15.60
CA GLU A 203 -37.96 0.38 -16.43
C GLU A 203 -39.42 0.58 -16.84
N ASN A 204 -39.66 0.40 -18.14
CA ASN A 204 -40.99 0.33 -18.74
C ASN A 204 -41.16 -1.01 -19.44
N GLN A 205 -42.09 -1.83 -18.97
CA GLN A 205 -42.51 -3.07 -19.61
C GLN A 205 -43.87 -2.86 -20.25
N GLY A 206 -43.90 -2.35 -21.48
CA GLY A 206 -45.12 -2.14 -22.25
C GLY A 206 -45.52 -3.37 -23.07
N GLN A 207 -46.75 -3.40 -23.58
CA GLN A 207 -47.21 -4.52 -24.43
C GLN A 207 -46.57 -4.53 -25.83
N LEU A 208 -46.04 -3.39 -26.29
CA LEU A 208 -45.47 -3.22 -27.63
C LEU A 208 -43.96 -2.97 -27.61
N ILE A 209 -43.46 -2.30 -26.57
CA ILE A 209 -42.07 -1.86 -26.44
C ILE A 209 -41.70 -1.94 -24.97
N ASN A 210 -40.54 -2.52 -24.69
CA ASN A 210 -39.89 -2.44 -23.39
C ASN A 210 -38.84 -1.34 -23.46
N THR A 211 -38.58 -0.63 -22.38
CA THR A 211 -37.55 0.40 -22.37
C THR A 211 -36.89 0.41 -21.01
N THR A 212 -35.57 0.44 -20.98
CA THR A 212 -34.78 0.60 -19.76
C THR A 212 -33.91 1.83 -19.93
N LEU A 213 -34.03 2.76 -18.99
CA LEU A 213 -33.26 3.99 -18.91
C LEU A 213 -32.43 3.94 -17.63
N GLN A 214 -31.12 4.01 -17.76
CA GLN A 214 -30.19 3.99 -16.63
C GLN A 214 -29.35 5.26 -16.69
N TYR A 215 -29.32 5.99 -15.59
CA TYR A 215 -28.53 7.19 -15.45
C TYR A 215 -27.69 7.10 -14.18
N SER A 216 -26.38 7.20 -14.33
CA SER A 216 -25.43 7.20 -13.22
C SER A 216 -24.73 8.55 -13.14
N PHE A 217 -24.73 9.12 -11.94
CA PHE A 217 -23.89 10.25 -11.58
C PHE A 217 -22.88 9.81 -10.53
N SER A 218 -21.59 9.94 -10.82
CA SER A 218 -20.54 9.54 -9.87
C SER A 218 -19.44 10.59 -9.80
N ILE A 219 -18.80 10.72 -8.65
CA ILE A 219 -17.61 11.54 -8.47
C ILE A 219 -16.60 10.70 -7.68
N ALA A 220 -15.45 10.46 -8.28
CA ALA A 220 -14.29 9.83 -7.65
C ALA A 220 -13.19 10.86 -7.38
N LYS A 221 -12.73 10.94 -6.14
CA LYS A 221 -11.64 11.78 -5.68
C LYS A 221 -10.59 10.95 -4.95
N GLY A 222 -9.32 11.36 -5.03
CA GLY A 222 -8.28 10.80 -4.16
C GLY A 222 -6.96 11.53 -4.28
N ASN A 223 -5.98 11.06 -3.52
CA ASN A 223 -4.68 11.71 -3.37
C ASN A 223 -3.63 11.25 -4.41
N GLY A 224 -3.86 10.13 -5.09
CA GLY A 224 -2.94 9.57 -6.09
C GLY A 224 -3.69 8.91 -7.25
N GLU A 225 -3.26 9.14 -8.49
CA GLU A 225 -3.94 8.65 -9.70
C GLU A 225 -3.72 7.14 -9.97
N TYR A 226 -2.57 6.57 -9.57
CA TYR A 226 -2.20 5.17 -9.78
C TYR A 226 -1.16 4.68 -8.76
N ASP A 227 -1.31 3.45 -8.25
CA ASP A 227 -0.33 2.74 -7.40
C ASP A 227 1.09 2.73 -8.01
N LYS A 228 1.20 2.62 -9.35
CA LYS A 228 2.48 2.61 -10.08
C LYS A 228 3.06 4.00 -10.34
N ALA A 229 2.23 5.05 -10.37
CA ALA A 229 2.69 6.43 -10.55
C ALA A 229 3.29 7.04 -9.26
N ALA A 230 3.13 6.35 -8.12
CA ALA A 230 3.80 6.69 -6.87
C ALA A 230 5.32 6.38 -6.90
N PHE A 231 5.78 5.51 -7.80
CA PHE A 231 7.20 5.27 -8.05
C PHE A 231 7.79 6.45 -8.83
N GLY A 232 8.48 7.36 -8.13
CA GLY A 232 9.18 8.50 -8.73
C GLY A 232 8.61 9.89 -8.41
N ASN A 233 7.58 9.99 -7.56
CA ASN A 233 7.06 11.28 -7.12
C ASN A 233 7.68 11.71 -5.77
N GLN A 234 8.20 12.94 -5.74
CA GLN A 234 8.79 13.57 -4.57
C GLN A 234 7.71 13.82 -3.51
N TYR A 235 7.93 13.31 -2.29
CA TYR A 235 7.06 13.58 -1.14
C TYR A 235 7.06 15.09 -0.85
N VAL A 236 5.90 15.74 -1.00
CA VAL A 236 5.69 17.14 -0.63
C VAL A 236 4.79 17.17 0.59
N ASP A 237 5.26 17.77 1.69
CA ASP A 237 4.48 18.09 2.90
C ASP A 237 3.50 19.24 2.59
N ALA A 238 2.51 18.95 1.75
CA ALA A 238 1.40 19.82 1.44
C ALA A 238 0.15 19.29 2.16
N PRO A 239 -0.81 20.15 2.56
CA PRO A 239 -2.10 19.67 3.06
C PRO A 239 -2.67 18.68 2.05
N THR A 240 -3.12 17.54 2.57
CA THR A 240 -3.58 16.38 1.79
C THR A 240 -4.65 16.82 0.79
N GLN A 241 -4.28 16.90 -0.50
CA GLN A 241 -5.13 17.43 -1.56
C GLN A 241 -5.76 16.28 -2.32
N GLU A 242 -7.09 16.25 -2.36
CA GLU A 242 -7.84 15.31 -3.19
C GLU A 242 -8.11 15.91 -4.57
N TYR A 243 -7.74 15.19 -5.61
CA TYR A 243 -8.03 15.54 -6.99
C TYR A 243 -9.10 14.60 -7.55
N THR A 244 -9.89 15.10 -8.49
CA THR A 244 -10.81 14.25 -9.25
C THR A 244 -10.00 13.29 -10.10
N MET A 245 -10.35 12.00 -10.05
CA MET A 245 -9.60 10.97 -10.77
C MET A 245 -9.73 11.13 -12.29
N PRO A 246 -8.68 10.83 -13.08
CA PRO A 246 -8.69 11.03 -14.53
C PRO A 246 -9.66 10.09 -15.26
N TYR A 247 -10.04 8.98 -14.63
CA TYR A 247 -11.04 8.03 -15.12
C TYR A 247 -12.45 8.29 -14.55
N ASP A 248 -12.64 9.38 -13.81
CA ASP A 248 -13.96 9.79 -13.33
C ASP A 248 -14.89 10.03 -14.51
N ARG A 249 -16.08 9.43 -14.47
CA ARG A 249 -17.15 9.66 -15.44
C ARG A 249 -18.34 10.25 -14.70
N PRO A 250 -18.47 11.59 -14.68
CA PRO A 250 -19.50 12.25 -13.90
C PRO A 250 -20.91 11.89 -14.33
N HIS A 251 -21.12 11.63 -15.61
CA HIS A 251 -22.43 11.32 -16.16
C HIS A 251 -22.32 10.13 -17.10
N ASP A 252 -23.10 9.10 -16.84
CA ASP A 252 -23.31 7.97 -17.74
C ASP A 252 -24.81 7.79 -17.97
N LEU A 253 -25.20 7.58 -19.22
CA LEU A 253 -26.59 7.42 -19.64
C LEU A 253 -26.69 6.28 -20.63
N THR A 254 -27.43 5.25 -20.24
CA THR A 254 -27.72 4.09 -21.09
C THR A 254 -29.22 4.00 -21.34
N VAL A 255 -29.59 3.77 -22.61
CA VAL A 255 -30.97 3.57 -23.03
C VAL A 255 -31.05 2.28 -23.82
N SER A 256 -31.96 1.39 -23.43
CA SER A 256 -32.29 0.16 -24.14
C SER A 256 -33.78 0.13 -24.46
N ILE A 257 -34.13 -0.32 -25.66
CA ILE A 257 -35.50 -0.41 -26.22
C ILE A 257 -35.71 -1.83 -26.76
#